data_AF-A0A4U8Q1Z5-F1
#
_entry.id   AF-A0A4U8Q1Z5-F1
#
_cell.length_a   1.000
_cell.length_b   1.000
_cell.length_c   1.000
_cell.angle_alpha   90.00
_cell.angle_beta   90.00
_cell.angle_gamma   90.00
#
_symmetry.space_group_name_H-M   'P 1'
#
loop_
_entity.id
_entity.type
_entity.pdbx_description
1 polymer ?
#
loop_
_entity_poly.entity_id
_entity_poly.type
_entity_poly.pdbx_seq_one_letter_code
_entity_poly.pdbx_strand_id
1 'polypeptide(L)' 'MSKKKEKPIELDNLTPEEELKYEIAEELGLLDKVLESGWKTLSAKETGRIGGLMTKRKRELKKEALQG' A
#
# COMPACT_ATOMS: atom_id res chain seq x y z
N MET A 1 9.83 24.32 -16.93
CA MET A 1 8.81 23.25 -16.91
C MET A 1 8.46 22.95 -15.46
N SER A 2 7.25 23.32 -15.05
CA SER A 2 6.83 23.45 -13.64
C SER A 2 6.71 22.11 -12.92
N LYS A 3 7.32 22.03 -11.73
CA LYS A 3 7.20 20.97 -10.72
C LYS A 3 5.75 20.47 -10.61
N LYS A 4 5.50 19.24 -11.04
CA LYS A 4 4.25 18.52 -10.76
C LYS A 4 4.14 18.39 -9.25
N LYS A 5 3.16 19.08 -8.66
CA LYS A 5 2.75 18.96 -7.26
C LYS A 5 2.40 17.50 -7.00
N GLU A 6 3.32 16.78 -6.40
CA GLU A 6 3.07 15.49 -5.77
C GLU A 6 2.19 15.79 -4.57
N LYS A 7 0.94 15.33 -4.60
CA LYS A 7 0.01 15.54 -3.49
C LYS A 7 0.68 14.96 -2.23
N PRO A 8 0.81 15.74 -1.14
CA PRO A 8 1.36 15.22 0.11
C PRO A 8 0.48 14.04 0.52
N ILE A 9 1.13 12.95 0.93
CA ILE A 9 0.49 11.78 1.53
C ILE A 9 -0.50 12.32 2.57
N GLU A 10 -1.79 12.05 2.42
CA GLU A 10 -2.80 12.54 3.36
C GLU A 10 -2.68 11.75 4.68
N LEU A 11 -1.69 12.14 5.49
CA LEU A 11 -1.36 11.53 6.78
C LEU A 11 -2.53 11.58 7.80
N ASP A 12 -3.47 12.49 7.61
CA ASP A 12 -4.59 12.74 8.53
C ASP A 12 -5.65 11.62 8.52
N ASN A 13 -5.66 10.76 7.50
CA ASN A 13 -6.58 9.62 7.38
C ASN A 13 -5.82 8.34 7.02
N LEU A 14 -4.73 8.04 7.72
CA LEU A 14 -4.04 6.77 7.58
C LEU A 14 -4.95 5.64 8.10
N THR A 15 -5.78 5.11 7.21
CA THR A 15 -6.61 3.94 7.52
C THR A 15 -5.70 2.74 7.79
N PRO A 16 -6.16 1.73 8.55
CA PRO A 16 -5.42 0.47 8.69
C PRO A 16 -5.13 -0.18 7.33
N GLU A 17 -5.90 0.13 6.29
CA GLU A 17 -5.62 -0.28 4.92
C GLU A 17 -4.40 0.43 4.33
N GLU A 18 -4.16 1.70 4.66
CA GLU A 18 -2.96 2.41 4.22
C GLU A 18 -1.71 1.91 4.95
N GLU A 19 -1.77 1.74 6.27
CA GLU A 19 -0.68 1.20 7.07
C GLU A 19 -0.23 -0.17 6.53
N LEU A 20 -1.20 -1.06 6.26
CA LEU A 20 -0.93 -2.37 5.69
C LEU A 20 -0.25 -2.30 4.31
N LYS A 21 -0.63 -1.32 3.47
CA LYS A 21 0.04 -1.13 2.17
C LYS A 21 1.51 -0.75 2.37
N TYR A 22 1.81 0.15 3.31
CA TYR A 22 3.18 0.55 3.61
C TYR A 22 3.99 -0.61 4.19
N GLU A 23 3.43 -1.40 5.10
CA GLU A 23 4.09 -2.61 5.61
C GLU A 23 4.42 -3.61 4.48
N ILE A 24 3.46 -3.85 3.58
CA ILE A 24 3.70 -4.75 2.45
C ILE A 24 4.73 -4.15 1.48
N ALA A 25 4.71 -2.83 1.28
CA ALA A 25 5.73 -2.15 0.49
C ALA A 25 7.11 -2.30 1.13
N GLU A 26 7.22 -2.24 2.45
CA GLU A 26 8.45 -2.48 3.21
C GLU A 26 8.95 -3.91 3.01
N GLU A 27 8.08 -4.91 3.20
CA GLU A 27 8.42 -6.32 2.96
C GLU A 27 8.88 -6.59 1.52
N LEU A 28 8.36 -5.83 0.55
CA LEU A 28 8.74 -5.93 -0.86
C LEU A 28 9.97 -5.09 -1.23
N GLY A 29 10.53 -4.29 -0.30
CA GLY A 29 11.64 -3.37 -0.57
C GLY A 29 11.26 -2.19 -1.47
N LEU A 30 9.98 -1.83 -1.49
CA LEU A 30 9.40 -0.74 -2.27
C LEU A 30 9.04 0.47 -1.43
N LEU A 31 9.17 0.37 -0.10
CA LEU A 31 8.80 1.44 0.83
C LEU A 31 9.55 2.73 0.52
N ASP A 32 10.88 2.69 0.39
CA ASP A 32 11.70 3.88 0.10
C ASP A 32 11.20 4.59 -1.16
N LYS A 33 10.92 3.83 -2.23
CA LYS A 33 10.43 4.37 -3.50
C LYS A 33 9.03 4.99 -3.36
N VAL A 34 8.16 4.39 -2.56
CA VAL A 34 6.83 4.95 -2.28
C VAL A 34 6.93 6.20 -1.42
N LEU A 35 7.83 6.25 -0.44
CA LEU A 35 8.04 7.43 0.41
C LEU A 35 8.67 8.58 -0.38
N GLU A 36 9.64 8.30 -1.25
CA GLU A 36 10.36 9.32 -2.03
C GLU A 36 9.59 9.82 -3.25
N SER A 37 8.91 8.92 -3.98
CA SER A 37 8.28 9.23 -5.27
C SER A 37 6.77 8.93 -5.33
N GLY A 38 6.20 8.38 -4.26
CA GLY A 38 4.79 8.03 -4.19
C GLY A 38 4.40 6.74 -4.92
N TRP A 39 3.22 6.23 -4.58
CA TRP A 39 2.59 5.05 -5.18
C TRP A 39 2.49 5.06 -6.71
N LYS A 40 2.46 6.26 -7.31
CA LYS A 40 2.38 6.46 -8.76
C LYS A 40 3.64 6.05 -9.52
N THR A 41 4.77 5.85 -8.84
CA THR A 41 6.03 5.41 -9.46
C THR A 41 6.25 3.90 -9.40
N LEU A 42 5.38 3.19 -8.69
CA LEU A 42 5.32 1.76 -8.75
C LEU A 42 4.69 1.31 -10.07
N SER A 43 5.24 0.25 -10.63
CA SER A 43 4.67 -0.44 -11.78
C SER A 43 3.40 -1.19 -11.38
N ALA A 44 2.50 -1.42 -12.33
CA ALA A 44 1.27 -2.19 -12.10
C ALA A 44 1.54 -3.57 -11.46
N LYS A 45 2.70 -4.18 -11.71
CA LYS A 45 3.13 -5.44 -11.08
C LYS A 45 3.47 -5.28 -9.59
N GLU A 46 4.09 -4.17 -9.21
CA GLU A 46 4.48 -3.84 -7.84
C GLU A 46 3.24 -3.46 -7.02
N THR A 47 2.48 -2.47 -7.48
CA THR A 47 1.25 -2.02 -6.83
C THR A 47 0.19 -3.14 -6.79
N GLY A 48 0.12 -3.97 -7.84
CA GLY A 48 -0.79 -5.12 -7.90
C GLY A 48 -0.42 -6.23 -6.90
N ARG A 49 0.87 -6.44 -6.61
CA ARG A 49 1.31 -7.37 -5.55
C ARG A 49 0.89 -6.86 -4.17
N ILE A 50 1.07 -5.56 -3.91
CA ILE A 50 0.69 -4.93 -2.64
C ILE A 50 -0.82 -5.04 -2.42
N GLY A 51 -1.63 -4.64 -3.41
CA GLY A 51 -3.09 -4.75 -3.34
C GLY A 51 -3.59 -6.20 -3.24
N GLY A 52 -2.90 -7.14 -3.89
CA GLY A 52 -3.20 -8.56 -3.82
C GLY A 52 -2.94 -9.15 -2.42
N LEU A 53 -1.82 -8.80 -1.79
CA LEU A 53 -1.47 -9.23 -0.43
C LEU A 53 -2.42 -8.63 0.61
N MET A 54 -2.77 -7.36 0.46
CA MET A 54 -3.77 -6.68 1.29
C MET A 54 -5.13 -7.38 1.20
N THR A 55 -5.59 -7.70 -0.02
CA THR A 55 -6.84 -8.43 -0.24
C THR A 55 -6.78 -9.85 0.32
N LYS A 56 -5.63 -10.52 0.20
CA LYS A 56 -5.42 -11.86 0.75
C LYS A 56 -5.53 -11.84 2.28
N ARG A 57 -4.81 -10.95 2.97
CA ARG A 57 -4.92 -10.79 4.44
C ARG A 57 -6.35 -10.49 4.87
N LYS A 58 -7.05 -9.57 4.20
CA LYS A 58 -8.46 -9.24 4.49
C LYS A 58 -9.39 -10.44 4.31
N ARG A 59 -9.12 -11.28 3.30
CA ARG A 59 -9.89 -12.51 3.04
C ARG A 59 -9.59 -13.60 4.07
N GLU A 60 -8.33 -13.76 4.48
CA GLU A 60 -7.92 -14.73 5.49
C GLU A 60 -8.49 -14.37 6.86
N LEU A 61 -8.41 -13.11 7.29
CA LEU A 61 -9.06 -12.62 8.51
C LEU A 61 -10.56 -12.89 8.53
N LYS A 62 -11.26 -12.63 7.40
CA LYS A 62 -12.69 -12.95 7.27
C LYS A 62 -12.96 -14.45 7.35
N LYS A 63 -12.09 -15.28 6.76
CA LYS A 63 -12.23 -16.73 6.75
C LYS A 63 -12.02 -17.30 8.16
N GLU A 64 -11.01 -16.80 8.87
CA GLU A 64 -10.71 -17.18 10.24
C GLU A 64 -11.83 -16.76 11.20
N ALA A 65 -12.37 -15.54 11.03
CA ALA A 65 -13.51 -15.06 11.80
C ALA A 65 -14.84 -15.80 11.53
N LEU A 66 -14.97 -16.45 10.36
CA LEU A 66 -16.17 -17.25 10.01
C LEU A 66 -16.03 -18.72 10.42
N GLN A 67 -14.82 -19.20 10.67
CA GLN A 67 -14.53 -20.57 11.07
C GLN A 67 -14.34 -20.74 12.59
N GLY A 68 -14.36 -19.64 13.36
CA GLY A 68 -14.28 -19.61 14.82
C GLY A 68 -15.64 -19.62 15.51
#